data_AF-A0A522SF37-F1
#
_entry.id   AF-A0A522SF37-F1
#
_cell.length_a   1.000
_cell.length_b   1.000
_cell.length_c   1.000
_cell.angle_alpha   90.00
_cell.angle_beta   90.00
_cell.angle_gamma   90.00
#
_symmetry.space_group_name_H-M   'P 1'
#
loop_
_entity.id
_entity.type
_entity.pdbx_description
1 polymer ?
#
loop_
_entity_poly.entity_id
_entity_poly.type
_entity_poly.pdbx_seq_one_letter_code
_entity_poly.pdbx_strand_id
1 'polypeptide(L)'
;MAEFISETVLKRDVFSETHKGHLAGDPATPVIRRIVTASPWWSRPLAWILAKREIGALRAAGGIAGTPQLIATDRDGLVRYWSDGVPLHLARPSTPQWYRDAERLLRQLRRAGITHNDLAKPQNWLMRPDGNAAVIDFQLASRHRRRGWLYRLMAYEDFRHLLKQKRAFAPHLMTPTARRILKRRSLPSRIWMATGKRLYNLVTKGLFKWSDGDGTGDRLDREGPAITKTLKAQPGVSDVALTFYPLPRKGVGIYAFVEAPGGADAERLRAKAATADLVQAVIALPRSADGKPRLDILHLIAMNQLTELDKLLGNDSDLSLIANAIAAGRLNFSDRRVSRAEPSVKN
;
A
#
# COMPACT_ATOMS: atom_id res chain seq x y z
N MET A 1 -7.30 -28.51 -16.13
CA MET A 1 -7.72 -27.90 -14.84
C MET A 1 -9.22 -27.76 -14.90
N ALA A 2 -9.95 -28.14 -13.85
CA ALA A 2 -11.40 -27.93 -13.80
C ALA A 2 -11.72 -26.44 -13.97
N GLU A 3 -12.82 -26.13 -14.64
CA GLU A 3 -13.24 -24.76 -14.90
C GLU A 3 -13.47 -24.00 -13.58
N PHE A 4 -12.98 -22.76 -13.51
CA PHE A 4 -13.19 -21.90 -12.34
C PHE A 4 -14.41 -21.01 -12.60
N ILE A 5 -15.39 -21.07 -11.69
CA ILE A 5 -16.60 -20.27 -11.73
C ILE A 5 -16.41 -19.10 -10.76
N SER A 6 -16.39 -17.88 -11.30
CA SER A 6 -16.18 -16.66 -10.49
C SER A 6 -17.50 -16.19 -9.89
N GLU A 7 -17.52 -15.97 -8.58
CA GLU A 7 -18.69 -15.45 -7.85
C GLU A 7 -18.49 -13.98 -7.47
N THR A 8 -17.27 -13.59 -7.07
CA THR A 8 -17.00 -12.25 -6.56
C THR A 8 -15.59 -11.81 -6.88
N VAL A 9 -15.43 -10.57 -7.35
CA VAL A 9 -14.13 -9.95 -7.56
C VAL A 9 -13.67 -9.29 -6.26
N LEU A 10 -12.58 -9.78 -5.67
CA LEU A 10 -12.03 -9.26 -4.42
C LEU A 10 -11.11 -8.05 -4.64
N LYS A 11 -10.29 -8.10 -5.71
CA LYS A 11 -9.27 -7.08 -5.99
C LYS A 11 -8.98 -6.98 -7.48
N ARG A 12 -8.78 -5.76 -7.98
CA ARG A 12 -8.21 -5.47 -9.30
C ARG A 12 -7.08 -4.47 -9.13
N ASP A 13 -5.89 -4.81 -9.61
CA ASP A 13 -4.74 -3.93 -9.63
C ASP A 13 -3.98 -4.04 -10.95
N VAL A 14 -2.95 -3.21 -11.13
CA VAL A 14 -2.13 -3.17 -12.35
C VAL A 14 -1.39 -4.49 -12.59
N PHE A 15 -1.27 -5.36 -11.59
CA PHE A 15 -0.52 -6.61 -11.67
C PHE A 15 -1.39 -7.87 -11.67
N SER A 16 -2.69 -7.77 -11.38
CA SER A 16 -3.62 -8.92 -11.41
C SER A 16 -5.04 -8.54 -11.01
N GLU A 17 -5.97 -9.43 -11.33
CA GLU A 17 -7.27 -9.51 -10.65
C GLU A 17 -7.32 -10.73 -9.72
N THR A 18 -8.00 -10.61 -8.58
CA THR A 18 -8.22 -11.70 -7.62
C THR A 18 -9.71 -11.92 -7.44
N HIS A 19 -10.16 -13.12 -7.77
CA HIS A 19 -11.56 -13.54 -7.78
C HIS A 19 -11.76 -14.65 -6.75
N LYS A 20 -12.91 -14.65 -6.08
CA LYS A 20 -13.42 -15.73 -5.24
C LYS A 20 -14.50 -16.48 -6.00
N GLY A 21 -14.52 -17.80 -5.86
CA GLY A 21 -15.52 -18.66 -6.46
C GLY A 21 -15.23 -20.12 -6.11
N HIS A 22 -15.56 -21.03 -7.02
CA HIS A 22 -15.37 -22.47 -6.84
C HIS A 22 -14.91 -23.13 -8.15
N LEU A 23 -14.50 -24.40 -8.07
CA LEU A 23 -14.23 -25.20 -9.26
C LEU A 23 -15.52 -25.91 -9.67
N ALA A 24 -15.80 -26.03 -10.98
CA ALA A 24 -17.05 -26.60 -11.48
C ALA A 24 -17.37 -28.01 -10.96
N GLY A 25 -16.34 -28.79 -10.58
CA GLY A 25 -16.50 -30.13 -10.00
C GLY A 25 -16.61 -30.18 -8.46
N ASP A 26 -16.46 -29.04 -7.77
CA ASP A 26 -16.58 -28.95 -6.32
C ASP A 26 -17.11 -27.55 -5.91
N PRO A 27 -18.43 -27.33 -5.99
CA PRO A 27 -19.06 -26.05 -5.63
C PRO A 27 -19.00 -25.73 -4.13
N ALA A 28 -18.81 -26.74 -3.27
CA ALA A 28 -18.82 -26.57 -1.82
C ALA A 28 -17.51 -25.96 -1.29
N THR A 29 -16.41 -26.13 -2.03
CA THR A 29 -15.09 -25.67 -1.59
C THR A 29 -14.74 -24.30 -2.21
N PRO A 30 -14.69 -23.22 -1.43
CA PRO A 30 -14.31 -21.91 -1.94
C PRO A 30 -12.83 -21.87 -2.32
N VAL A 31 -12.54 -21.29 -3.48
CA VAL A 31 -11.20 -21.09 -4.02
C VAL A 31 -10.99 -19.64 -4.43
N ILE A 32 -9.73 -19.24 -4.44
CA ILE A 32 -9.28 -17.93 -4.92
C ILE A 32 -8.47 -18.11 -6.18
N ARG A 33 -8.88 -17.43 -7.25
CA ARG A 33 -8.16 -17.35 -8.51
C ARG A 33 -7.51 -15.97 -8.66
N ARG A 34 -6.19 -15.94 -8.83
CA ARG A 34 -5.44 -14.75 -9.21
C ARG A 34 -5.17 -14.82 -10.71
N ILE A 35 -5.78 -13.92 -11.47
CA ILE A 35 -5.64 -13.79 -12.92
C ILE A 35 -4.59 -12.72 -13.20
N VAL A 36 -3.40 -13.15 -13.61
CA VAL A 36 -2.24 -12.31 -13.92
C VAL A 36 -2.37 -11.72 -15.32
N THR A 37 -2.95 -12.45 -16.27
CA THR A 37 -3.11 -12.00 -17.67
C THR A 37 -4.07 -10.82 -17.83
N ALA A 38 -4.98 -10.62 -16.88
CA ALA A 38 -5.85 -9.44 -16.79
C ALA A 38 -5.08 -8.12 -16.61
N SER A 39 -3.79 -8.19 -16.27
CA SER A 39 -2.91 -7.01 -16.22
C SER A 39 -2.71 -6.37 -17.60
N PRO A 40 -2.53 -5.04 -17.68
CA PRO A 40 -2.11 -4.37 -18.91
C PRO A 40 -0.87 -5.00 -19.54
N TRP A 41 -0.81 -5.04 -20.88
CA TRP A 41 0.26 -5.72 -21.63
C TRP A 41 1.68 -5.28 -21.22
N TRP A 42 1.88 -4.00 -20.91
CA TRP A 42 3.18 -3.43 -20.51
C TRP A 42 3.62 -3.88 -19.12
N SER A 43 2.67 -4.08 -18.19
CA SER A 43 2.94 -4.53 -16.82
C SER A 43 3.03 -6.05 -16.70
N ARG A 44 2.51 -6.78 -17.70
CA ARG A 44 2.33 -8.22 -17.69
C ARG A 44 3.63 -9.01 -17.48
N PRO A 45 4.79 -8.64 -18.06
CA PRO A 45 6.05 -9.33 -17.76
C PRO A 45 6.43 -9.25 -16.28
N LEU A 46 6.32 -8.06 -15.68
CA LEU A 46 6.60 -7.85 -14.26
C LEU A 46 5.57 -8.55 -13.37
N ALA A 47 4.29 -8.50 -13.73
CA ALA A 47 3.21 -9.21 -13.06
C ALA A 47 3.50 -10.72 -12.99
N TRP A 48 3.98 -11.32 -14.09
CA TRP A 48 4.40 -12.72 -14.12
C TRP A 48 5.64 -13.02 -13.28
N ILE A 49 6.62 -12.12 -13.22
CA ILE A 49 7.78 -12.28 -12.33
C ILE A 49 7.33 -12.33 -10.87
N LEU A 50 6.44 -11.43 -10.46
CA LEU A 50 5.87 -11.40 -9.11
C LEU A 50 5.01 -12.64 -8.83
N ALA A 51 4.15 -13.04 -9.78
CA ALA A 51 3.33 -14.23 -9.65
C ALA A 51 4.17 -15.52 -9.54
N LYS A 52 5.25 -15.65 -10.31
CA LYS A 52 6.18 -16.80 -10.21
C LYS A 52 6.83 -16.89 -8.83
N ARG A 53 7.15 -15.76 -8.20
CA ARG A 53 7.67 -15.71 -6.82
C ARG A 53 6.61 -16.18 -5.82
N GLU A 54 5.38 -15.68 -5.94
CA GLU A 54 4.25 -16.13 -5.11
C GLU A 54 4.01 -17.64 -5.28
N ILE A 55 3.92 -18.13 -6.52
CA ILE A 55 3.74 -19.56 -6.82
C ILE A 55 4.87 -20.39 -6.19
N GLY A 56 6.12 -19.95 -6.33
CA GLY A 56 7.26 -20.63 -5.73
C GLY A 56 7.21 -20.67 -4.20
N ALA A 57 6.73 -19.60 -3.56
CA ALA A 57 6.53 -19.54 -2.12
C ALA A 57 5.36 -20.42 -1.66
N LEU A 58 4.21 -20.37 -2.35
CA LEU A 58 3.04 -21.19 -2.04
C LEU A 58 3.33 -22.69 -2.23
N ARG A 59 4.05 -23.09 -3.28
CA ARG A 59 4.49 -24.48 -3.46
C ARG A 59 5.37 -24.96 -2.30
N ALA A 60 6.30 -24.11 -1.84
CA ALA A 60 7.16 -24.44 -0.71
C ALA A 60 6.43 -24.38 0.65
N ALA A 61 5.32 -23.64 0.74
CA ALA A 61 4.42 -23.63 1.89
C ALA A 61 3.41 -24.79 1.86
N GLY A 62 3.41 -25.61 0.80
CA GLY A 62 2.56 -26.79 0.68
C GLY A 62 2.68 -27.68 1.92
N GLY A 63 1.54 -28.03 2.53
CA GLY A 63 1.46 -28.86 3.74
C GLY A 63 1.71 -28.13 5.06
N ILE A 64 2.02 -26.83 5.06
CA ILE A 64 2.11 -26.03 6.29
C ILE A 64 0.69 -25.64 6.73
N ALA A 65 0.24 -26.19 7.86
CA ALA A 65 -1.05 -25.81 8.45
C ALA A 65 -1.06 -24.31 8.82
N GLY A 66 -2.05 -23.58 8.30
CA GLY A 66 -2.19 -22.13 8.45
C GLY A 66 -1.63 -21.30 7.29
N THR A 67 -1.28 -21.93 6.15
CA THR A 67 -0.96 -21.21 4.90
C THR A 67 -1.91 -21.59 3.77
N PRO A 68 -2.14 -20.70 2.79
CA PRO A 68 -2.95 -21.01 1.62
C PRO A 68 -2.29 -22.13 0.83
N GLN A 69 -3.08 -23.12 0.42
CA GLN A 69 -2.61 -24.25 -0.37
C GLN A 69 -2.86 -23.97 -1.85
N LEU A 70 -1.79 -24.07 -2.66
CA LEU A 70 -1.88 -23.90 -4.11
C LEU A 70 -2.56 -25.14 -4.70
N ILE A 71 -3.63 -24.92 -5.47
CA ILE A 71 -4.35 -25.98 -6.17
C ILE A 71 -3.69 -26.25 -7.52
N ALA A 72 -3.58 -25.21 -8.34
CA ALA A 72 -3.04 -25.30 -9.68
C ALA A 72 -2.56 -23.95 -10.19
N THR A 73 -1.79 -24.00 -11.26
CA THR A 73 -1.30 -22.83 -12.00
C THR A 73 -1.50 -23.08 -13.48
N ASP A 74 -1.90 -22.07 -14.22
CA ASP A 74 -2.07 -22.13 -15.67
C ASP A 74 -1.41 -20.92 -16.35
N ARG A 75 -1.68 -20.74 -17.64
CA ARG A 75 -1.15 -19.63 -18.44
C ARG A 75 -1.72 -18.26 -18.06
N ASP A 76 -2.79 -18.23 -17.27
CA ASP A 76 -3.52 -17.03 -16.88
C ASP A 76 -3.24 -16.62 -15.43
N GLY A 77 -2.85 -17.57 -14.58
CA GLY A 77 -2.34 -17.27 -13.24
C GLY A 77 -2.32 -18.47 -12.30
N LEU A 78 -2.85 -18.30 -11.08
CA LEU A 78 -2.87 -19.32 -10.04
C LEU A 78 -4.22 -19.44 -9.34
N VAL A 79 -4.50 -20.64 -8.85
CA VAL A 79 -5.66 -20.92 -8.00
C VAL A 79 -5.21 -21.57 -6.70
N ARG A 80 -5.76 -21.10 -5.58
CA ARG A 80 -5.47 -21.57 -4.24
C ARG A 80 -6.76 -21.74 -3.44
N TYR A 81 -6.74 -22.57 -2.41
CA TYR A 81 -7.88 -22.68 -1.50
C TYR A 81 -8.10 -21.35 -0.75
N TRP A 82 -9.37 -21.04 -0.49
CA TRP A 82 -9.73 -20.00 0.45
C TRP A 82 -9.21 -20.33 1.84
N SER A 83 -8.78 -19.32 2.58
CA SER A 83 -8.30 -19.48 3.95
C SER A 83 -9.35 -18.92 4.89
N ASP A 84 -10.04 -19.79 5.61
CA ASP A 84 -11.03 -19.39 6.59
C ASP A 84 -10.39 -18.76 7.82
N GLY A 85 -11.07 -17.78 8.39
CA GLY A 85 -10.69 -17.16 9.64
C GLY A 85 -11.04 -15.68 9.70
N VAL A 86 -11.04 -15.17 10.92
CA VAL A 86 -11.31 -13.76 11.21
C VAL A 86 -9.99 -12.99 11.17
N PRO A 87 -9.90 -11.88 10.40
CA PRO A 87 -8.72 -11.03 10.38
C PRO A 87 -8.31 -10.55 11.78
N LEU A 88 -7.00 -10.47 12.03
CA LEU A 88 -6.45 -10.24 13.38
C LEU A 88 -6.95 -8.94 14.04
N HIS A 89 -7.14 -7.87 13.26
CA HIS A 89 -7.63 -6.59 13.77
C HIS A 89 -9.06 -6.64 14.32
N LEU A 90 -9.85 -7.63 13.89
CA LEU A 90 -11.19 -7.93 14.39
C LEU A 90 -11.12 -8.97 15.51
N ALA A 91 -10.39 -10.08 15.30
CA ALA A 91 -10.29 -11.17 16.26
C ALA A 91 -9.60 -10.76 17.58
N ARG A 92 -8.60 -9.86 17.50
CA ARG A 92 -7.83 -9.31 18.64
C ARG A 92 -7.51 -10.33 19.73
N PRO A 93 -6.83 -11.45 19.41
CA PRO A 93 -6.60 -12.53 20.33
C PRO A 93 -5.75 -12.06 21.52
N SER A 94 -6.27 -12.29 22.72
CA SER A 94 -5.62 -12.01 24.00
C SER A 94 -4.95 -13.25 24.60
N THR A 95 -5.20 -14.44 24.05
CA THR A 95 -4.74 -15.73 24.59
C THR A 95 -3.36 -16.14 24.08
N PRO A 96 -2.51 -16.79 24.90
CA PRO A 96 -1.17 -17.21 24.49
C PRO A 96 -1.13 -18.30 23.41
N GLN A 97 -2.18 -19.12 23.29
CA GLN A 97 -2.28 -20.23 22.34
C GLN A 97 -2.12 -19.75 20.90
N TRP A 98 -2.86 -18.71 20.52
CA TRP A 98 -2.79 -18.13 19.17
C TRP A 98 -1.37 -17.64 18.83
N TYR A 99 -0.70 -16.93 19.75
CA TYR A 99 0.67 -16.46 19.51
C TYR A 99 1.69 -17.59 19.44
N ARG A 100 1.53 -18.65 20.24
CA ARG A 100 2.38 -19.85 20.15
C ARG A 100 2.22 -20.52 18.78
N ASP A 101 1.00 -20.59 18.27
CA ASP A 101 0.73 -21.13 16.93
C ASP A 101 1.28 -20.23 15.81
N ALA A 102 1.12 -18.92 15.93
CA ALA A 102 1.73 -17.95 15.01
C ALA A 102 3.27 -18.06 14.98
N GLU A 103 3.91 -18.24 16.15
CA GLU A 103 5.34 -18.49 16.23
C GLU A 103 5.75 -19.83 15.60
N ARG A 104 4.96 -20.91 15.80
CA ARG A 104 5.16 -22.19 15.10
C ARG A 104 5.11 -21.98 13.59
N LEU A 105 4.09 -21.28 13.09
CA LEU A 105 3.89 -21.00 11.68
C LEU A 105 5.09 -20.27 11.07
N LEU A 106 5.60 -19.22 11.72
CA LEU A 106 6.80 -18.52 11.26
C LEU A 106 8.04 -19.41 11.26
N ARG A 107 8.19 -20.31 12.25
CA ARG A 107 9.30 -21.28 12.27
C ARG A 107 9.20 -22.27 11.11
N GLN A 108 8.00 -22.72 10.75
CA GLN A 108 7.78 -23.63 9.62
C GLN A 108 8.06 -22.94 8.28
N LEU A 109 7.58 -21.71 8.07
CA LEU A 109 7.92 -20.90 6.89
C LEU A 109 9.44 -20.70 6.77
N ARG A 110 10.11 -20.39 7.88
CA ARG A 110 11.58 -20.25 7.93
C ARG A 110 12.29 -21.57 7.62
N ARG A 111 11.75 -22.72 8.04
CA ARG A 111 12.29 -24.04 7.64
C ARG A 111 12.13 -24.29 6.15
N ALA A 112 11.04 -23.86 5.55
CA ALA A 112 10.83 -23.89 4.09
C ALA A 112 11.64 -22.84 3.32
N GLY A 113 12.39 -21.97 4.02
CA GLY A 113 13.18 -20.89 3.40
C GLY A 113 12.32 -19.74 2.89
N ILE A 114 11.12 -19.56 3.44
CA ILE A 114 10.16 -18.54 3.04
C ILE A 114 10.24 -17.35 4.01
N THR A 115 10.24 -16.15 3.45
CA THR A 115 9.93 -14.91 4.17
C THR A 115 8.68 -14.30 3.56
N HIS A 116 7.75 -13.84 4.38
CA HIS A 116 6.44 -13.35 3.94
C HIS A 116 6.49 -11.86 3.58
N ASN A 117 7.28 -11.08 4.30
CA ASN A 117 7.57 -9.66 4.05
C ASN A 117 6.38 -8.68 4.17
N ASP A 118 5.16 -9.14 4.45
CA ASP A 118 3.97 -8.28 4.60
C ASP A 118 3.14 -8.59 5.86
N LEU A 119 3.76 -9.22 6.87
CA LEU A 119 3.09 -9.56 8.14
C LEU A 119 2.91 -8.37 9.08
N ALA A 120 3.31 -7.18 8.64
CA ALA A 120 3.09 -5.93 9.33
C ALA A 120 1.60 -5.55 9.38
N LYS A 121 0.83 -5.92 8.35
CA LYS A 121 -0.60 -5.66 8.28
C LYS A 121 -1.35 -6.70 9.12
N PRO A 122 -2.14 -6.28 10.13
CA PRO A 122 -2.96 -7.22 10.89
C PRO A 122 -3.94 -8.01 10.02
N GLN A 123 -4.37 -7.45 8.88
CA GLN A 123 -5.29 -8.11 7.94
C GLN A 123 -4.71 -9.37 7.30
N ASN A 124 -3.37 -9.49 7.21
CA ASN A 124 -2.70 -10.66 6.64
C ASN A 124 -2.59 -11.82 7.64
N TRP A 125 -2.98 -11.60 8.90
CA TRP A 125 -3.11 -12.63 9.93
C TRP A 125 -4.58 -12.97 10.13
N LEU A 126 -4.88 -14.25 10.20
CA LEU A 126 -6.19 -14.77 10.52
C LEU A 126 -6.16 -15.57 11.82
N MET A 127 -7.26 -15.48 12.57
CA MET A 127 -7.62 -16.47 13.59
C MET A 127 -8.61 -17.43 12.97
N ARG A 128 -8.19 -18.68 12.80
CA ARG A 128 -9.04 -19.76 12.27
C ARG A 128 -10.13 -20.12 13.28
N PRO A 129 -11.22 -20.80 12.85
CA PRO A 129 -12.30 -21.21 13.75
C PRO A 129 -11.84 -22.10 14.92
N ASP A 130 -10.77 -22.87 14.73
CA ASP A 130 -10.12 -23.70 15.75
C ASP A 130 -9.25 -22.89 16.75
N GLY A 131 -9.22 -21.57 16.62
CA GLY A 131 -8.44 -20.65 17.45
C GLY A 131 -6.96 -20.55 17.07
N ASN A 132 -6.51 -21.27 16.03
CA ASN A 132 -5.13 -21.27 15.60
C ASN A 132 -4.83 -20.10 14.63
N ALA A 133 -3.54 -19.83 14.41
CA ALA A 133 -3.10 -18.78 13.52
C ALA A 133 -3.06 -19.27 12.06
N ALA A 134 -3.37 -18.37 11.14
CA ALA A 134 -3.08 -18.52 9.73
C ALA A 134 -2.59 -17.20 9.13
N VAL A 135 -1.88 -17.28 8.00
CA VAL A 135 -1.44 -16.12 7.23
C VAL A 135 -1.96 -16.19 5.82
N ILE A 136 -2.27 -15.03 5.24
CA ILE A 136 -2.74 -14.88 3.86
C ILE A 136 -1.87 -13.88 3.11
N ASP A 137 -2.07 -13.81 1.80
CA ASP A 137 -1.39 -12.86 0.90
C ASP A 137 0.13 -13.07 0.76
N PHE A 138 0.50 -14.08 -0.03
CA PHE A 138 1.90 -14.41 -0.33
C PHE A 138 2.47 -13.61 -1.51
N GLN A 139 1.82 -12.53 -1.95
CA GLN A 139 2.25 -11.77 -3.13
C GLN A 139 3.65 -11.17 -2.98
N LEU A 140 4.01 -10.73 -1.76
CA LEU A 140 5.35 -10.23 -1.42
C LEU A 140 6.28 -11.30 -0.85
N ALA A 141 5.79 -12.53 -0.69
CA ALA A 141 6.57 -13.61 -0.13
C ALA A 141 7.72 -13.99 -1.06
N SER A 142 8.82 -14.44 -0.46
CA SER A 142 10.05 -14.79 -1.15
C SER A 142 10.58 -16.11 -0.65
N ARG A 143 10.89 -17.01 -1.58
CA ARG A 143 11.59 -18.26 -1.30
C ARG A 143 13.09 -18.07 -1.53
N HIS A 144 13.89 -18.39 -0.53
CA HIS A 144 15.33 -18.22 -0.55
C HIS A 144 16.04 -19.56 -0.65
N ARG A 145 16.86 -19.74 -1.69
CA ARG A 145 17.69 -20.94 -1.83
C ARG A 145 18.81 -20.99 -0.79
N ARG A 146 19.38 -19.83 -0.44
CA ARG A 146 20.45 -19.70 0.56
C ARG A 146 19.98 -18.82 1.71
N ARG A 147 20.24 -19.24 2.95
CA ARG A 147 19.84 -18.52 4.18
C ARG A 147 20.85 -17.44 4.57
N GLY A 148 21.24 -16.61 3.60
CA GLY A 148 22.23 -15.54 3.77
C GLY A 148 21.73 -14.37 4.61
N TRP A 149 22.51 -13.28 4.65
CA TRP A 149 22.22 -12.11 5.48
C TRP A 149 20.83 -11.50 5.20
N LEU A 150 20.46 -11.36 3.93
CA LEU A 150 19.19 -10.76 3.51
C LEU A 150 17.99 -11.61 3.97
N TYR A 151 18.10 -12.92 3.83
CA TYR A 151 17.09 -13.85 4.35
C TYR A 151 16.94 -13.73 5.87
N ARG A 152 18.05 -13.72 6.61
CA ARG A 152 18.05 -13.60 8.08
C ARG A 152 17.39 -12.29 8.51
N LEU A 153 17.62 -11.23 7.75
CA LEU A 153 17.04 -9.92 7.96
C LEU A 153 15.52 -9.91 7.76
N MET A 154 15.03 -10.40 6.62
CA MET A 154 13.59 -10.45 6.33
C MET A 154 12.84 -11.38 7.29
N ALA A 155 13.42 -12.55 7.60
CA ALA A 155 12.83 -13.47 8.58
C ALA A 155 12.79 -12.85 9.99
N TYR A 156 13.78 -12.02 10.34
CA TYR A 156 13.78 -11.27 11.59
C TYR A 156 12.70 -10.18 11.59
N GLU A 157 12.50 -9.47 10.48
CA GLU A 157 11.41 -8.50 10.37
C GLU A 157 10.03 -9.16 10.46
N ASP A 158 9.79 -10.28 9.77
CA ASP A 158 8.54 -11.05 9.88
C ASP A 158 8.21 -11.40 11.35
N PHE A 159 9.21 -11.91 12.09
CA PHE A 159 9.06 -12.20 13.52
C PHE A 159 8.83 -10.93 14.35
N ARG A 160 9.55 -9.85 14.07
CA ARG A 160 9.38 -8.57 14.73
C ARG A 160 7.97 -8.00 14.50
N HIS A 161 7.41 -8.18 13.31
CA HIS A 161 6.05 -7.76 12.99
C HIS A 161 5.02 -8.52 13.82
N LEU A 162 5.18 -9.85 13.99
CA LEU A 162 4.35 -10.62 14.92
C LEU A 162 4.44 -10.06 16.35
N LEU A 163 5.64 -9.73 16.84
CA LEU A 163 5.80 -9.13 18.17
C LEU A 163 5.12 -7.75 18.30
N LYS A 164 5.07 -6.95 17.22
CA LYS A 164 4.32 -5.69 17.21
C LYS A 164 2.82 -5.95 17.36
N GLN A 165 2.27 -6.97 16.69
CA GLN A 165 0.87 -7.36 16.86
C GLN A 165 0.61 -7.84 18.29
N LYS A 166 1.49 -8.68 18.84
CA LYS A 166 1.39 -9.16 20.22
C LYS A 166 1.40 -8.00 21.22
N ARG A 167 2.24 -6.99 21.02
CA ARG A 167 2.24 -5.78 21.86
C ARG A 167 0.93 -5.00 21.76
N ALA A 168 0.34 -4.91 20.57
CA ALA A 168 -0.89 -4.15 20.34
C ALA A 168 -2.13 -4.84 20.93
N PHE A 169 -2.28 -6.15 20.74
CA PHE A 169 -3.49 -6.88 21.12
C PHE A 169 -3.38 -7.68 22.42
N ALA A 170 -2.16 -8.06 22.83
CA ALA A 170 -1.92 -8.83 24.06
C ALA A 170 -0.66 -8.35 24.82
N PRO A 171 -0.61 -7.07 25.26
CA PRO A 171 0.57 -6.51 25.92
C PRO A 171 0.96 -7.26 27.19
N HIS A 172 -0.01 -7.85 27.90
CA HIS A 172 0.22 -8.65 29.11
C HIS A 172 1.00 -9.95 28.82
N LEU A 173 0.97 -10.47 27.59
CA LEU A 173 1.75 -11.65 27.17
C LEU A 173 3.17 -11.32 26.72
N MET A 174 3.59 -10.06 26.78
CA MET A 174 4.90 -9.63 26.33
C MET A 174 6.00 -10.05 27.31
N THR A 175 6.97 -10.83 26.84
CA THR A 175 8.15 -11.18 27.62
C THR A 175 9.20 -10.06 27.59
N PRO A 176 10.10 -9.98 28.58
CA PRO A 176 11.22 -9.03 28.55
C PRO A 176 12.05 -9.12 27.27
N THR A 177 12.26 -10.34 26.75
CA THR A 177 12.95 -10.58 25.48
C THR A 177 12.20 -9.99 24.30
N ALA A 178 10.89 -10.19 24.20
CA ALA A 178 10.07 -9.61 23.13
C ALA A 178 10.12 -8.08 23.15
N ARG A 179 10.05 -7.46 24.34
CA ARG A 179 10.20 -6.00 24.50
C ARG A 179 11.58 -5.52 24.07
N ARG A 180 12.65 -6.24 24.45
CA ARG A 180 14.04 -5.93 24.06
C ARG A 180 14.22 -6.01 22.54
N ILE A 181 13.66 -7.03 21.90
CA ILE A 181 13.68 -7.18 20.43
C ILE A 181 13.00 -5.98 19.80
N LEU A 182 11.79 -5.61 20.24
CA LEU A 182 11.07 -4.44 19.73
C LEU A 182 11.83 -3.11 19.96
N LYS A 183 12.55 -2.96 21.07
CA LYS A 183 13.36 -1.77 21.35
C LYS A 183 14.56 -1.64 20.41
N ARG A 184 15.15 -2.76 19.96
CA ARG A 184 16.22 -2.73 18.96
C ARG A 184 15.65 -2.27 17.61
N ARG A 185 15.94 -1.03 17.19
CA ARG A 185 15.63 -0.56 15.83
C ARG A 185 16.28 -1.52 14.82
N SER A 186 15.53 -1.94 13.82
CA SER A 186 16.03 -2.89 12.85
C SER A 186 17.16 -2.26 12.03
N LEU A 187 18.21 -3.04 11.76
CA LEU A 187 19.31 -2.60 10.89
C LEU A 187 18.83 -2.11 9.51
N PRO A 188 17.75 -2.63 8.88
CA PRO A 188 17.17 -2.06 7.66
C PRO A 188 16.54 -0.70 7.89
N SER A 189 15.93 -0.43 9.04
CA SER A 189 15.43 0.92 9.36
C SER A 189 16.60 1.89 9.58
N ARG A 190 17.71 1.44 10.20
CA ARG A 190 18.94 2.24 10.33
C ARG A 190 19.64 2.47 8.99
N ILE A 191 19.77 1.44 8.16
CA ILE A 191 20.38 1.49 6.82
C ILE A 191 19.44 2.25 5.85
N TRP A 192 18.13 2.11 5.95
CA TRP A 192 17.18 2.96 5.22
C TRP A 192 17.28 4.42 5.67
N MET A 193 17.46 4.71 6.95
CA MET A 193 17.70 6.09 7.40
C MET A 193 19.10 6.62 7.03
N ALA A 194 20.12 5.77 6.96
CA ALA A 194 21.50 6.16 6.64
C ALA A 194 21.80 6.20 5.13
N THR A 195 21.29 5.22 4.40
CA THR A 195 21.51 4.96 2.97
C THR A 195 20.26 5.22 2.16
N GLY A 196 19.08 4.80 2.64
CA GLY A 196 17.80 5.08 1.99
C GLY A 196 17.45 6.56 1.99
N LYS A 197 17.78 7.35 3.02
CA LYS A 197 17.63 8.83 3.01
C LYS A 197 18.59 9.48 2.02
N ARG A 198 19.80 8.93 1.84
CA ARG A 198 20.78 9.43 0.86
C ARG A 198 20.44 9.01 -0.56
N LEU A 199 20.00 7.77 -0.78
CA LEU A 199 19.54 7.27 -2.07
C LEU A 199 18.19 7.88 -2.43
N TYR A 200 17.28 8.07 -1.48
CA TYR A 200 16.06 8.87 -1.64
C TYR A 200 16.40 10.32 -1.91
N ASN A 201 17.38 10.94 -1.23
CA ASN A 201 17.86 12.29 -1.53
C ASN A 201 18.66 12.37 -2.83
N LEU A 202 19.25 11.29 -3.32
CA LEU A 202 20.05 11.24 -4.56
C LEU A 202 19.19 10.83 -5.75
N VAL A 203 18.12 10.09 -5.51
CA VAL A 203 16.99 9.85 -6.41
C VAL A 203 16.10 11.08 -6.42
N THR A 204 15.84 11.79 -5.33
CA THR A 204 15.11 13.06 -5.39
C THR A 204 15.99 14.17 -5.94
N LYS A 205 17.25 14.36 -5.52
CA LYS A 205 18.18 15.33 -6.13
C LYS A 205 18.72 14.93 -7.51
N GLY A 206 18.58 13.67 -7.93
CA GLY A 206 19.06 13.15 -9.22
C GLY A 206 17.95 12.80 -10.22
N LEU A 207 16.72 12.51 -9.78
CA LEU A 207 15.51 12.56 -10.63
C LEU A 207 15.13 14.01 -10.95
N PHE A 208 15.74 15.01 -10.27
CA PHE A 208 15.78 16.40 -10.77
C PHE A 208 16.61 16.55 -12.06
N LYS A 209 17.19 15.46 -12.57
CA LYS A 209 17.66 15.29 -13.96
C LYS A 209 17.12 14.00 -14.58
N TRP A 210 15.87 13.65 -14.34
CA TRP A 210 15.13 12.78 -15.28
C TRP A 210 14.58 13.66 -16.43
N SER A 211 15.54 14.29 -17.11
CA SER A 211 15.44 14.60 -18.52
C SER A 211 15.88 13.34 -19.25
N ASP A 212 15.27 13.10 -20.40
CA ASP A 212 15.65 12.10 -21.40
C ASP A 212 15.03 10.71 -21.16
N GLY A 213 13.72 10.63 -21.44
CA GLY A 213 13.03 9.36 -21.63
C GLY A 213 11.59 9.49 -22.11
N ASP A 214 10.76 10.21 -21.37
CA ASP A 214 9.33 10.40 -21.66
C ASP A 214 8.91 11.80 -21.20
N GLY A 215 8.71 12.75 -22.12
CA GLY A 215 8.52 14.20 -21.92
C GLY A 215 7.40 14.67 -20.96
N THR A 216 7.46 14.23 -19.70
CA THR A 216 6.43 14.41 -18.67
C THR A 216 6.89 15.33 -17.55
N GLY A 217 8.20 15.39 -17.26
CA GLY A 217 8.80 16.43 -16.39
C GLY A 217 8.65 17.84 -16.99
N ASP A 218 8.69 17.92 -18.32
CA ASP A 218 8.53 19.13 -19.12
C ASP A 218 7.14 19.79 -18.96
N ARG A 219 6.12 19.03 -18.51
CA ARG A 219 4.76 19.55 -18.40
C ARG A 219 4.57 20.55 -17.26
N LEU A 220 5.17 20.35 -16.09
CA LEU A 220 5.00 21.33 -15.00
C LEU A 220 5.76 22.61 -15.28
N ASP A 221 6.94 22.51 -15.91
CA ASP A 221 7.72 23.69 -16.29
C ASP A 221 7.04 24.48 -17.42
N ARG A 222 6.42 23.78 -18.38
CA ARG A 222 5.68 24.39 -19.51
C ARG A 222 4.28 24.89 -19.14
N GLU A 223 3.49 24.09 -18.43
CA GLU A 223 2.07 24.34 -18.15
C GLU A 223 1.87 25.00 -16.77
N GLY A 224 2.79 24.80 -15.82
CA GLY A 224 2.68 25.29 -14.44
C GLY A 224 2.58 26.81 -14.30
N PRO A 225 3.38 27.63 -15.03
CA PRO A 225 3.24 29.08 -14.99
C PRO A 225 1.85 29.55 -15.44
N ALA A 226 1.29 28.95 -16.49
CA ALA A 226 -0.03 29.27 -17.01
C ALA A 226 -1.15 28.84 -16.03
N ILE A 227 -1.05 27.63 -15.46
CA ILE A 227 -1.97 27.14 -14.43
C ILE A 227 -1.97 28.06 -13.22
N THR A 228 -0.78 28.38 -12.70
CA THR A 228 -0.61 29.25 -11.53
C THR A 228 -1.19 30.62 -11.78
N LYS A 229 -0.89 31.25 -12.92
CA LYS A 229 -1.42 32.56 -13.31
C LYS A 229 -2.96 32.54 -13.38
N THR A 230 -3.52 31.51 -13.99
CA THR A 230 -4.98 31.39 -14.19
C THR A 230 -5.73 31.20 -12.88
N LEU A 231 -5.19 30.37 -11.98
CA LEU A 231 -5.77 30.11 -10.66
C LEU A 231 -5.60 31.31 -9.72
N LYS A 232 -4.44 31.97 -9.71
CA LYS A 232 -4.21 33.19 -8.91
C LYS A 232 -5.07 34.38 -9.34
N ALA A 233 -5.53 34.41 -10.59
CA ALA A 233 -6.45 35.43 -11.07
C ALA A 233 -7.90 35.21 -10.61
N GLN A 234 -8.23 34.09 -9.96
CA GLN A 234 -9.60 33.83 -9.49
C GLN A 234 -9.89 34.57 -8.18
N PRO A 235 -11.10 35.13 -8.01
CA PRO A 235 -11.49 35.77 -6.76
C PRO A 235 -11.40 34.82 -5.57
N GLY A 236 -10.82 35.29 -4.46
CA GLY A 236 -10.71 34.51 -3.22
C GLY A 236 -9.53 33.54 -3.16
N VAL A 237 -8.66 33.49 -4.18
CA VAL A 237 -7.42 32.70 -4.17
C VAL A 237 -6.27 33.56 -3.66
N SER A 238 -5.61 33.15 -2.58
CA SER A 238 -4.44 33.84 -2.02
C SER A 238 -3.13 33.31 -2.59
N ASP A 239 -3.01 32.01 -2.82
CA ASP A 239 -1.78 31.40 -3.35
C ASP A 239 -2.06 30.04 -4.02
N VAL A 240 -1.09 29.56 -4.79
CA VAL A 240 -1.19 28.30 -5.52
C VAL A 240 0.14 27.57 -5.45
N ALA A 241 0.10 26.28 -5.10
CA ALA A 241 1.24 25.40 -5.12
C ALA A 241 0.96 24.21 -6.03
N LEU A 242 1.88 23.92 -6.94
CA LEU A 242 1.77 22.82 -7.89
C LEU A 242 2.78 21.73 -7.55
N THR A 243 2.36 20.47 -7.71
CA THR A 243 3.26 19.32 -7.61
C THR A 243 2.80 18.22 -8.56
N PHE A 244 3.64 17.20 -8.75
CA PHE A 244 3.28 16.02 -9.50
C PHE A 244 2.59 14.98 -8.62
N TYR A 245 1.74 14.15 -9.25
CA TYR A 245 1.18 12.95 -8.64
C TYR A 245 1.14 11.79 -9.65
N PRO A 246 1.10 10.53 -9.20
CA PRO A 246 1.13 9.39 -10.10
C PRO A 246 -0.27 9.15 -10.70
N LEU A 247 -0.35 9.02 -12.03
CA LEU A 247 -1.57 8.70 -12.74
C LEU A 247 -1.68 7.18 -12.99
N PRO A 248 -2.85 6.54 -12.80
CA PRO A 248 -3.01 5.09 -12.96
C PRO A 248 -2.73 4.54 -14.38
N ARG A 249 -2.75 5.40 -15.41
CA ARG A 249 -2.68 4.98 -16.83
C ARG A 249 -1.70 5.79 -17.71
N LYS A 250 -1.14 6.91 -17.25
CA LYS A 250 -0.29 7.81 -18.05
C LYS A 250 0.66 8.64 -17.17
N GLY A 251 1.91 8.18 -16.99
CA GLY A 251 2.98 9.01 -16.42
C GLY A 251 2.63 9.74 -15.11
N VAL A 252 3.03 11.01 -15.02
CA VAL A 252 2.73 11.92 -13.90
C VAL A 252 1.69 12.96 -14.32
N GLY A 253 0.75 13.23 -13.42
CA GLY A 253 -0.22 14.32 -13.55
C GLY A 253 0.17 15.53 -12.71
N ILE A 254 -0.43 16.68 -13.00
CA ILE A 254 -0.27 17.92 -12.24
C ILE A 254 -1.38 18.03 -11.20
N TYR A 255 -0.99 18.21 -9.94
CA TYR A 255 -1.88 18.46 -8.82
C TYR A 255 -1.68 19.90 -8.33
N ALA A 256 -2.71 20.73 -8.47
CA ALA A 256 -2.78 22.07 -7.91
C ALA A 256 -3.46 22.09 -6.53
N PHE A 257 -2.73 22.59 -5.53
CA PHE A 257 -3.28 23.01 -4.24
C PHE A 257 -3.51 24.51 -4.27
N VAL A 258 -4.76 24.94 -4.10
CA VAL A 258 -5.19 26.33 -4.25
C VAL A 258 -5.60 26.86 -2.89
N GLU A 259 -4.83 27.78 -2.34
CA GLU A 259 -5.13 28.43 -1.07
C GLU A 259 -6.28 29.42 -1.25
N ALA A 260 -7.39 29.17 -0.58
CA ALA A 260 -8.59 29.98 -0.61
C ALA A 260 -9.22 30.02 0.80
N PRO A 261 -8.77 30.94 1.67
CA PRO A 261 -9.19 31.00 3.07
C PRO A 261 -10.70 31.16 3.27
N GLY A 262 -11.37 31.84 2.33
CA GLY A 262 -12.83 32.05 2.34
C GLY A 262 -13.65 30.90 1.75
N GLY A 263 -13.00 29.81 1.32
CA GLY A 263 -13.66 28.70 0.65
C GLY A 263 -13.99 29.02 -0.81
N ALA A 264 -13.12 28.60 -1.73
CA ALA A 264 -13.41 28.69 -3.17
C ALA A 264 -14.08 27.40 -3.67
N ASP A 265 -14.99 27.55 -4.62
CA ASP A 265 -15.61 26.42 -5.31
C ASP A 265 -14.56 25.66 -6.14
N ALA A 266 -14.28 24.43 -5.71
CA ALA A 266 -13.29 23.55 -6.33
C ALA A 266 -13.65 23.18 -7.78
N GLU A 267 -14.95 23.08 -8.12
CA GLU A 267 -15.39 22.73 -9.46
C GLU A 267 -15.14 23.89 -10.44
N ARG A 268 -15.46 25.12 -10.01
CA ARG A 268 -15.13 26.34 -10.75
C ARG A 268 -13.62 26.51 -10.97
N LEU A 269 -12.80 26.28 -9.93
CA LEU A 269 -11.34 26.37 -10.05
C LEU A 269 -10.79 25.33 -11.03
N ARG A 270 -11.30 24.10 -10.96
CA ARG A 270 -10.92 23.01 -11.88
C ARG A 270 -11.28 23.33 -13.33
N ALA A 271 -12.46 23.92 -13.58
CA ALA A 271 -12.87 24.32 -14.92
C ALA A 271 -11.96 25.40 -15.54
N LYS A 272 -11.33 26.25 -14.72
CA LYS A 272 -10.40 27.30 -15.17
C LYS A 272 -8.98 26.81 -15.40
N ALA A 273 -8.55 25.75 -14.71
CA ALA A 273 -7.23 25.15 -14.87
C ALA A 273 -7.31 23.77 -15.54
N ALA A 274 -7.86 23.72 -16.76
CA ALA A 274 -8.17 22.47 -17.46
C ALA A 274 -6.95 21.55 -17.73
N THR A 275 -5.73 22.10 -17.70
CA THR A 275 -4.48 21.35 -17.85
C THR A 275 -3.96 20.73 -16.56
N ALA A 276 -4.46 21.17 -15.40
CA ALA A 276 -4.21 20.52 -14.12
C ALA A 276 -5.16 19.33 -13.95
N ASP A 277 -4.61 18.13 -13.72
CA ASP A 277 -5.43 16.92 -13.61
C ASP A 277 -6.21 16.86 -12.28
N LEU A 278 -5.66 17.45 -11.22
CA LEU A 278 -6.33 17.62 -9.92
C LEU A 278 -6.19 19.06 -9.43
N VAL A 279 -7.29 19.61 -8.92
CA VAL A 279 -7.33 20.94 -8.28
C VAL A 279 -8.06 20.79 -6.96
N GLN A 280 -7.37 21.02 -5.85
CA GLN A 280 -7.92 20.98 -4.50
C GLN A 280 -7.86 22.38 -3.89
N ALA A 281 -9.01 22.93 -3.51
CA ALA A 281 -9.07 24.11 -2.67
C ALA A 281 -8.68 23.74 -1.22
N VAL A 282 -7.82 24.56 -0.61
CA VAL A 282 -7.34 24.38 0.76
C VAL A 282 -7.45 25.71 1.51
N ILE A 283 -7.68 25.66 2.82
CA ILE A 283 -7.82 26.87 3.65
C ILE A 283 -6.47 27.59 3.78
N ALA A 284 -5.38 26.82 3.96
CA ALA A 284 -4.02 27.32 4.09
C ALA A 284 -3.03 26.32 3.46
N LEU A 285 -1.94 26.81 2.88
CA LEU A 285 -0.80 26.00 2.45
C LEU A 285 0.21 25.86 3.60
N PRO A 286 0.87 24.70 3.74
CA PRO A 286 1.98 24.56 4.68
C PRO A 286 3.13 25.43 4.20
N ARG A 287 3.72 26.27 5.06
CA ARG A 287 4.78 27.22 4.69
C ARG A 287 6.06 27.00 5.50
N SER A 288 7.21 27.36 4.94
CA SER A 288 8.47 27.46 5.69
C SER A 288 8.50 28.77 6.48
N ALA A 289 9.53 28.94 7.33
CA ALA A 289 9.77 30.20 8.03
C ALA A 289 9.89 31.40 7.07
N ASP A 290 10.34 31.16 5.83
CA ASP A 290 10.45 32.19 4.78
C ASP A 290 9.13 32.45 4.02
N GLY A 291 8.00 31.91 4.49
CA GLY A 291 6.68 32.10 3.90
C GLY A 291 6.42 31.33 2.60
N LYS A 292 7.40 30.57 2.08
CA LYS A 292 7.25 29.78 0.85
C LYS A 292 6.45 28.49 1.11
N PRO A 293 5.56 28.08 0.20
CA PRO A 293 4.88 26.79 0.31
C PRO A 293 5.86 25.61 0.41
N ARG A 294 5.61 24.71 1.36
CA ARG A 294 6.36 23.47 1.60
C ARG A 294 5.95 22.41 0.59
N LEU A 295 6.53 22.49 -0.60
CA LEU A 295 6.28 21.53 -1.69
C LEU A 295 6.64 20.09 -1.31
N ASP A 296 7.60 19.89 -0.41
CA ASP A 296 7.96 18.58 0.13
C ASP A 296 6.78 17.92 0.88
N ILE A 297 6.03 18.69 1.67
CA ILE A 297 4.81 18.22 2.36
C ILE A 297 3.70 17.91 1.35
N LEU A 298 3.41 18.86 0.45
CA LEU A 298 2.35 18.72 -0.54
C LEU A 298 2.62 17.56 -1.50
N HIS A 299 3.88 17.30 -1.83
CA HIS A 299 4.30 16.17 -2.65
C HIS A 299 4.04 14.83 -1.96
N LEU A 300 4.34 14.69 -0.65
CA LEU A 300 4.04 13.47 0.09
C LEU A 300 2.53 13.19 0.15
N ILE A 301 1.70 14.24 0.26
CA ILE A 301 0.25 14.16 0.15
C ILE A 301 -0.15 13.68 -1.25
N ALA A 302 0.40 14.30 -2.30
CA ALA A 302 0.17 13.95 -3.70
C ALA A 302 0.65 12.52 -4.07
N MET A 303 1.62 11.97 -3.32
CA MET A 303 2.09 10.59 -3.49
C MET A 303 1.38 9.58 -2.58
N ASN A 304 0.38 10.00 -1.80
CA ASN A 304 -0.28 9.16 -0.78
C ASN A 304 0.68 8.55 0.27
N GLN A 305 1.79 9.23 0.58
CA GLN A 305 2.81 8.75 1.51
C GLN A 305 2.60 9.27 2.94
N LEU A 306 1.43 9.02 3.52
CA LEU A 306 1.04 9.57 4.84
C LEU A 306 1.99 9.18 5.98
N THR A 307 2.53 7.97 5.96
CA THR A 307 3.52 7.53 6.98
C THR A 307 4.82 8.34 6.92
N GLU A 308 5.25 8.79 5.74
CA GLU A 308 6.44 9.65 5.61
C GLU A 308 6.09 11.12 5.90
N LEU A 309 4.87 11.53 5.59
CA LEU A 309 4.33 12.83 5.98
C LEU A 309 4.35 12.99 7.50
N ASP A 310 3.81 12.04 8.26
CA ASP A 310 3.82 12.07 9.73
C ASP A 310 5.24 12.20 10.31
N LYS A 311 6.22 11.54 9.69
CA LYS A 311 7.63 11.63 10.11
C LYS A 311 8.25 13.00 9.78
N LEU A 312 7.87 13.58 8.64
CA LEU A 312 8.37 14.88 8.20
C LEU A 312 7.83 16.01 9.07
N LEU A 313 6.56 15.93 9.46
CA LEU A 313 5.88 16.91 10.31
C LEU A 313 6.41 16.87 11.75
N GLY A 314 6.80 15.69 12.25
CA GLY A 314 7.44 15.54 13.55
C GLY A 314 6.53 16.03 14.69
N ASN A 315 7.01 17.01 15.46
CA ASN A 315 6.28 17.60 16.59
C ASN A 315 5.74 19.01 16.29
N ASP A 316 5.81 19.47 15.04
CA ASP A 316 5.32 20.80 14.66
C ASP A 316 3.79 20.78 14.60
N SER A 317 3.13 21.27 15.66
CA SER A 317 1.66 21.20 15.80
C SER A 317 0.93 21.94 14.69
N ASP A 318 1.46 23.09 14.28
CA ASP A 318 0.75 24.03 13.41
C ASP A 318 0.86 23.56 11.95
N LEU A 319 2.07 23.16 11.53
CA LEU A 319 2.25 22.50 10.24
C LEU A 319 1.51 21.17 10.17
N SER A 320 1.42 20.43 11.28
CA SER A 320 0.66 19.17 11.33
C SER A 320 -0.83 19.39 11.12
N LEU A 321 -1.43 20.40 11.76
CA LEU A 321 -2.85 20.72 11.58
C LEU A 321 -3.16 21.05 10.12
N ILE A 322 -2.36 21.91 9.49
CA ILE A 322 -2.55 22.30 8.09
C ILE A 322 -2.37 21.09 7.17
N ALA A 323 -1.25 20.37 7.30
CA ALA A 323 -0.94 19.24 6.42
C ALA A 323 -1.95 18.10 6.55
N ASN A 324 -2.42 17.79 7.77
CA ASN A 324 -3.43 16.76 8.01
C ASN A 324 -4.79 17.15 7.43
N ALA A 325 -5.19 18.42 7.51
CA ALA A 325 -6.42 18.90 6.89
C ALA A 325 -6.37 18.75 5.36
N ILE A 326 -5.25 19.12 4.72
CA ILE A 326 -5.06 18.94 3.28
C ILE A 326 -5.05 17.46 2.92
N ALA A 327 -4.33 16.64 3.69
CA ALA A 327 -4.23 15.20 3.47
C ALA A 327 -5.59 14.51 3.60
N ALA A 328 -6.44 14.93 4.53
CA ALA A 328 -7.79 14.38 4.69
C ALA A 328 -8.68 14.63 3.46
N GLY A 329 -8.53 15.78 2.80
CA GLY A 329 -9.29 16.17 1.60
C GLY A 329 -8.63 15.82 0.26
N ARG A 330 -7.55 15.04 0.25
CA ARG A 330 -6.77 14.77 -0.97
C ARG A 330 -7.56 14.01 -2.03
N LEU A 331 -7.44 14.45 -3.28
CA LEU A 331 -8.20 13.98 -4.44
C LEU A 331 -7.53 12.83 -5.20
N ASN A 332 -6.26 12.57 -4.91
CA ASN A 332 -5.45 11.50 -5.47
C ASN A 332 -5.73 10.13 -4.80
N PHE A 333 -6.78 10.02 -3.99
CA PHE A 333 -7.22 8.77 -3.39
C PHE A 333 -8.05 7.98 -4.42
N SER A 334 -7.45 6.92 -4.95
CA SER A 334 -8.08 6.03 -5.95
C SER A 334 -8.79 4.85 -5.27
N ASP A 335 -9.64 5.10 -4.28
CA ASP A 335 -10.38 4.02 -3.61
C ASP A 335 -11.88 4.32 -3.62
N ARG A 336 -12.62 3.40 -4.25
CA ARG A 336 -14.01 3.05 -3.90
C ARG A 336 -14.89 4.23 -3.50
N ARG A 337 -15.46 4.93 -4.50
CA ARG A 337 -16.87 5.30 -4.34
C ARG A 337 -17.63 3.98 -4.21
N VAL A 338 -17.89 3.57 -2.97
CA VAL A 338 -19.08 2.77 -2.67
C VAL A 338 -20.20 3.53 -3.34
N SER A 339 -20.70 2.94 -4.43
CA SER A 339 -21.88 3.42 -5.12
C SER A 339 -22.96 3.64 -4.07
N ARG A 340 -23.37 4.90 -3.90
CA ARG A 340 -24.75 5.20 -3.54
C ARG A 340 -25.59 4.79 -4.76
N ALA A 341 -25.80 3.49 -4.86
CA ALA A 341 -26.75 2.83 -5.72
C ALA A 341 -27.54 1.91 -4.80
N GLU A 342 -28.28 2.52 -3.88
CA GLU A 342 -29.54 1.92 -3.46
C GLU A 342 -30.45 1.99 -4.69
N PRO A 343 -30.91 0.87 -5.26
CA PRO A 343 -32.09 0.94 -6.09
C PRO A 343 -33.24 1.33 -5.16
N SER A 344 -33.88 2.46 -5.46
CA SER A 344 -35.20 2.76 -4.93
C SER A 344 -36.10 1.56 -5.21
N VAL A 345 -36.53 0.91 -4.13
CA VAL A 345 -37.65 -0.02 -4.15
C VAL A 345 -38.85 0.78 -4.67
N LYS A 346 -39.23 0.53 -5.92
CA LYS A 346 -40.56 0.90 -6.41
C LYS A 346 -41.54 -0.05 -5.73
N ASN A 347 -42.37 0.50 -4.85
CA ASN A 347 -43.71 -0.03 -4.64
C ASN A 347 -44.60 0.41 -5.81
#